data_AF-A0AAE9EP27-F1
#
_entry.id   AF-A0AAE9EP27-F1
#
_cell.length_a   1.000
_cell.length_b   1.000
_cell.length_c   1.000
_cell.angle_alpha   90.00
_cell.angle_beta   90.00
_cell.angle_gamma   90.00
#
_symmetry.space_group_name_H-M   'P 1'
#
loop_
_entity.id
_entity.type
_entity.pdbx_description
1 polymer ?
#
loop_
_entity_poly.entity_id
_entity_poly.type
_entity_poly.pdbx_seq_one_letter_code
_entity_poly.pdbx_strand_id
1 'polypeptide(L)'
;MDKTAKKHPVGLLETKSLASALPEKNVEGRPKYTQILTPSKSSSASNGDAVVAPTSVEKKTFAKQRQQRSNNNKQGIKNANNQKPRGIFLPATEKRPFNLLLKRQEVVARPTDIKTRSFPITPDNVIYFSGPRNFLSAIYPCKITVDGNEYNSVEHFYQACKLYTLVGQEKAAELKASESPIEVKKATKVLLKEANITSKKVEEWKEKDSIGVLKHVVTHKFTQNEALKEKLLETGDKILIQAYIGDTFFATGASFHYVSEWVSRHVNQDLVYPEEVTAENFKYLPLVANGKNVFGWILMQVRDELRAQSSA
;
A
#
# COMPACT_ATOMS: atom_id res chain seq x y z
N MET A 1 -18.29 -46.93 -22.26
CA MET A 1 -17.00 -46.30 -21.94
C MET A 1 -16.57 -45.58 -23.21
N ASP A 2 -16.25 -44.30 -23.28
CA ASP A 2 -16.00 -43.25 -22.29
C ASP A 2 -16.21 -41.87 -22.98
N LYS A 3 -16.16 -40.81 -22.17
CA LYS A 3 -16.65 -39.45 -22.37
C LYS A 3 -15.75 -38.52 -23.22
N THR A 4 -16.42 -37.58 -23.91
CA THR A 4 -16.06 -36.16 -24.13
C THR A 4 -14.69 -35.78 -24.71
N ALA A 5 -14.67 -35.29 -25.95
CA ALA A 5 -13.64 -34.36 -26.44
C ALA A 5 -14.21 -32.94 -26.53
N LYS A 6 -13.74 -32.04 -25.65
CA LYS A 6 -14.09 -30.61 -25.64
C LYS A 6 -13.29 -29.86 -26.71
N LYS A 7 -13.98 -28.92 -27.37
CA LYS A 7 -13.49 -27.90 -28.31
C LYS A 7 -12.27 -27.15 -27.78
N HIS A 8 -11.30 -26.89 -28.65
CA HIS A 8 -10.32 -25.80 -28.49
C HIS A 8 -10.79 -24.55 -29.25
N PRO A 9 -10.79 -23.35 -28.63
CA PRO A 9 -10.70 -22.10 -29.35
C PRO A 9 -9.26 -21.56 -29.34
N VAL A 10 -8.86 -21.10 -30.53
CA VAL A 10 -7.62 -20.42 -30.91
C VAL A 10 -7.63 -18.96 -30.44
N GLY A 11 -6.46 -18.43 -30.05
CA GLY A 11 -6.23 -16.98 -29.92
C GLY A 11 -5.41 -16.55 -28.69
N LEU A 12 -4.17 -17.01 -28.55
CA LEU A 12 -3.21 -16.53 -27.52
C LEU A 12 -2.08 -15.78 -28.22
N LEU A 13 -1.83 -14.52 -27.87
CA LEU A 13 -0.57 -13.83 -28.18
C LEU A 13 -0.04 -13.13 -26.93
N GLU A 14 1.27 -13.27 -26.76
CA GLU A 14 2.13 -13.00 -25.60
C GLU A 14 2.36 -11.49 -25.37
N THR A 15 2.29 -11.02 -24.11
CA THR A 15 2.67 -9.63 -23.75
C THR A 15 4.07 -9.60 -23.14
N LYS A 16 4.98 -8.84 -23.78
CA LYS A 16 6.42 -8.84 -23.48
C LYS A 16 6.82 -8.01 -22.23
N SER A 17 5.95 -7.18 -21.66
CA SER A 17 6.39 -6.09 -20.75
C SER A 17 6.21 -6.34 -19.24
N LEU A 18 5.45 -7.34 -18.82
CA LEU A 18 5.34 -7.72 -17.39
C LEU A 18 6.49 -8.65 -16.97
N ALA A 19 7.08 -9.36 -17.94
CA ALA A 19 8.31 -10.13 -17.78
C ALA A 19 9.54 -9.23 -17.51
N SER A 20 9.48 -7.94 -17.85
CA SER A 20 10.56 -6.98 -17.57
C SER A 20 10.45 -6.31 -16.19
N ALA A 21 9.37 -6.53 -15.43
CA ALA A 21 9.14 -5.93 -14.11
C ALA A 21 9.55 -6.85 -12.94
N LEU A 22 10.02 -8.07 -13.21
CA LEU A 22 10.37 -9.09 -12.22
C LEU A 22 11.79 -9.66 -12.50
N PRO A 23 12.57 -10.04 -11.46
CA PRO A 23 13.93 -10.56 -11.64
C PRO A 23 13.97 -11.90 -12.39
N GLU A 24 14.97 -12.07 -13.26
CA GLU A 24 15.00 -13.02 -14.41
C GLU A 24 14.95 -14.52 -14.11
N LYS A 25 14.93 -14.96 -12.84
CA LYS A 25 15.43 -16.30 -12.47
C LYS A 25 14.58 -17.53 -12.78
N ASN A 26 13.37 -17.42 -13.34
CA ASN A 26 12.60 -18.62 -13.77
C ASN A 26 11.56 -18.33 -14.85
N VAL A 27 11.81 -18.83 -16.07
CA VAL A 27 10.96 -18.61 -17.26
C VAL A 27 9.73 -19.52 -17.27
N GLU A 28 9.82 -20.72 -16.68
CA GLU A 28 8.82 -21.79 -16.82
C GLU A 28 7.69 -21.75 -15.78
N GLY A 29 7.84 -20.95 -14.71
CA GLY A 29 6.82 -20.74 -13.66
C GLY A 29 5.94 -19.50 -13.89
N ARG A 30 6.00 -18.89 -15.08
CA ARG A 30 5.35 -17.61 -15.39
C ARG A 30 3.82 -17.78 -15.59
N PRO A 31 2.97 -17.01 -14.90
CA PRO A 31 1.53 -17.05 -15.14
C PRO A 31 1.15 -16.38 -16.48
N LYS A 32 0.11 -16.91 -17.14
CA LYS A 32 -0.41 -16.49 -18.46
C LYS A 32 -1.62 -15.56 -18.27
N TYR A 33 -1.68 -14.41 -18.94
CA TYR A 33 -2.85 -13.49 -18.91
C TYR A 33 -3.41 -13.24 -20.32
N THR A 34 -4.73 -13.25 -20.47
CA THR A 34 -5.46 -13.09 -21.75
C THR A 34 -6.35 -11.83 -21.76
N GLN A 35 -6.64 -11.36 -22.98
CA GLN A 35 -7.41 -10.17 -23.35
C GLN A 35 -8.78 -10.04 -22.63
N ILE A 36 -9.16 -8.80 -22.30
CA ILE A 36 -10.50 -8.47 -21.80
C ILE A 36 -11.35 -7.97 -22.97
N LEU A 37 -12.45 -8.68 -23.22
CA LEU A 37 -13.44 -8.42 -24.27
C LEU A 37 -14.03 -7.00 -24.17
N THR A 38 -14.12 -6.32 -25.31
CA THR A 38 -14.96 -5.14 -25.54
C THR A 38 -16.44 -5.49 -25.36
N PRO A 39 -17.27 -4.67 -24.69
CA PRO A 39 -18.71 -4.88 -24.68
C PRO A 39 -19.32 -4.58 -26.06
N SER A 40 -19.94 -5.60 -26.67
CA SER A 40 -20.75 -5.44 -27.88
C SER A 40 -22.05 -4.69 -27.57
N LYS A 41 -22.35 -3.69 -28.40
CA LYS A 41 -23.62 -2.93 -28.42
C LYS A 41 -24.84 -3.84 -28.69
N SER A 42 -25.84 -3.68 -27.82
CA SER A 42 -27.31 -3.67 -28.01
C SER A 42 -27.98 -4.46 -29.13
N SER A 43 -28.96 -5.30 -28.76
CA SER A 43 -30.25 -5.45 -29.46
C SER A 43 -31.38 -5.85 -28.49
N SER A 44 -32.26 -4.88 -28.23
CA SER A 44 -33.73 -4.90 -28.09
C SER A 44 -34.55 -6.13 -27.62
N ALA A 45 -35.60 -5.78 -26.85
CA ALA A 45 -36.97 -6.35 -26.72
C ALA A 45 -37.27 -6.94 -25.32
N SER A 46 -37.98 -6.28 -24.39
CA SER A 46 -39.38 -5.79 -24.33
C SER A 46 -40.38 -6.81 -23.75
N ASN A 47 -41.25 -6.27 -22.87
CA ASN A 47 -42.49 -6.80 -22.27
C ASN A 47 -42.30 -7.61 -20.97
N GLY A 48 -43.01 -7.38 -19.86
CA GLY A 48 -44.12 -6.46 -19.55
C GLY A 48 -44.93 -7.04 -18.37
N ASP A 49 -45.41 -6.16 -17.47
CA ASP A 49 -46.59 -6.31 -16.57
C ASP A 49 -46.59 -7.42 -15.49
N ALA A 50 -47.17 -7.35 -14.29
CA ALA A 50 -48.03 -6.43 -13.53
C ALA A 50 -48.28 -7.15 -12.15
N VAL A 51 -48.28 -6.50 -10.97
CA VAL A 51 -49.48 -6.04 -10.19
C VAL A 51 -49.76 -6.82 -8.86
N VAL A 52 -50.21 -6.04 -7.84
CA VAL A 52 -50.88 -6.33 -6.54
C VAL A 52 -50.10 -6.80 -5.28
N ALA A 53 -50.25 -6.01 -4.20
CA ALA A 53 -50.17 -6.40 -2.77
C ALA A 53 -51.60 -6.64 -2.22
N PRO A 54 -51.86 -7.40 -1.11
CA PRO A 54 -51.82 -6.75 0.21
C PRO A 54 -51.65 -7.65 1.47
N THR A 55 -51.44 -6.96 2.62
CA THR A 55 -51.92 -7.20 4.02
C THR A 55 -51.43 -8.35 4.92
N SER A 56 -50.82 -7.93 6.04
CA SER A 56 -51.14 -8.14 7.48
C SER A 56 -51.31 -9.55 8.11
N VAL A 57 -50.73 -9.77 9.30
CA VAL A 57 -51.36 -10.21 10.59
C VAL A 57 -50.30 -10.41 11.71
N GLU A 58 -50.73 -10.14 12.95
CA GLU A 58 -50.00 -9.97 14.23
C GLU A 58 -49.61 -11.25 15.04
N LYS A 59 -48.61 -11.02 15.94
CA LYS A 59 -48.44 -11.43 17.38
C LYS A 59 -48.31 -12.90 17.85
N LYS A 60 -47.28 -13.10 18.70
CA LYS A 60 -47.34 -13.57 20.13
C LYS A 60 -45.90 -13.61 20.72
N THR A 61 -45.50 -12.67 21.58
CA THR A 61 -45.40 -12.73 23.06
C THR A 61 -44.79 -13.99 23.68
N PHE A 62 -43.69 -13.84 24.44
CA PHE A 62 -43.60 -14.28 25.84
C PHE A 62 -42.40 -13.61 26.57
N ALA A 63 -42.66 -13.14 27.79
CA ALA A 63 -41.74 -12.43 28.67
C ALA A 63 -41.25 -13.31 29.82
N LYS A 64 -40.09 -12.98 30.40
CA LYS A 64 -39.83 -13.16 31.86
C LYS A 64 -38.64 -12.30 32.35
N GLN A 65 -38.97 -11.33 33.21
CA GLN A 65 -38.11 -10.73 34.24
C GLN A 65 -37.74 -11.80 35.29
N ARG A 66 -36.69 -11.72 36.12
CA ARG A 66 -36.32 -10.76 37.19
C ARG A 66 -35.01 -11.38 37.80
N GLN A 67 -34.06 -10.74 38.47
CA GLN A 67 -34.17 -10.03 39.74
C GLN A 67 -32.74 -9.56 40.17
N GLN A 68 -32.67 -8.39 40.81
CA GLN A 68 -31.48 -7.83 41.47
C GLN A 68 -31.27 -8.43 42.88
N ARG A 69 -30.04 -8.35 43.43
CA ARG A 69 -29.78 -8.00 44.86
C ARG A 69 -28.29 -7.70 45.14
N SER A 70 -28.08 -6.78 46.08
CA SER A 70 -26.82 -6.20 46.58
C SER A 70 -26.30 -6.88 47.85
N ASN A 71 -25.02 -6.68 48.22
CA ASN A 71 -24.57 -6.01 49.46
C ASN A 71 -23.05 -6.12 49.78
N ASN A 72 -22.44 -4.93 49.97
CA ASN A 72 -21.44 -4.40 50.93
C ASN A 72 -20.34 -5.20 51.69
N ASN A 73 -19.19 -4.50 51.76
CA ASN A 73 -18.24 -4.20 52.86
C ASN A 73 -17.10 -5.17 53.26
N LYS A 74 -15.85 -4.67 53.19
CA LYS A 74 -14.96 -4.43 54.37
C LYS A 74 -13.67 -3.65 54.01
N GLN A 75 -13.26 -2.78 54.94
CA GLN A 75 -12.07 -1.92 54.95
C GLN A 75 -10.80 -2.64 55.47
N GLY A 76 -9.61 -2.11 55.15
CA GLY A 76 -8.34 -2.47 55.79
C GLY A 76 -7.16 -1.51 55.49
N ILE A 77 -6.91 -0.58 56.41
CA ILE A 77 -5.63 -0.09 57.00
C ILE A 77 -4.46 0.39 56.09
N LYS A 78 -3.98 1.61 56.39
CA LYS A 78 -2.77 2.28 55.86
C LYS A 78 -1.50 1.90 56.64
N ASN A 79 -0.33 1.96 55.98
CA ASN A 79 0.94 2.38 56.61
C ASN A 79 1.90 2.98 55.58
N ALA A 80 2.75 3.91 56.06
CA ALA A 80 3.49 4.91 55.30
C ALA A 80 5.00 4.61 55.13
N ASN A 81 5.65 5.46 54.31
CA ASN A 81 7.08 5.78 54.18
C ASN A 81 7.91 5.03 53.11
N ASN A 82 8.14 5.70 51.97
CA ASN A 82 9.47 6.29 51.70
C ASN A 82 9.43 7.27 50.50
N GLN A 83 9.91 8.49 50.72
CA GLN A 83 10.06 9.54 49.70
C GLN A 83 11.39 9.37 48.93
N LYS A 84 11.36 9.58 47.60
CA LYS A 84 12.48 10.08 46.79
C LYS A 84 11.94 10.97 45.65
N PRO A 85 12.74 11.92 45.13
CA PRO A 85 12.25 13.23 44.70
C PRO A 85 11.64 13.27 43.29
N ARG A 86 10.79 14.28 43.10
CA ARG A 86 9.96 14.58 41.92
C ARG A 86 10.78 14.80 40.65
N GLY A 87 10.73 13.83 39.74
CA GLY A 87 10.82 14.12 38.30
C GLY A 87 9.47 14.65 37.83
N ILE A 88 9.48 15.64 36.92
CA ILE A 88 8.28 16.20 36.31
C ILE A 88 7.56 15.07 35.57
N PHE A 89 6.54 14.50 36.21
CA PHE A 89 5.70 13.44 35.65
C PHE A 89 4.64 14.12 34.78
N LEU A 90 4.83 14.09 33.46
CA LEU A 90 3.75 14.38 32.52
C LEU A 90 2.61 13.39 32.83
N PRO A 91 1.35 13.84 32.97
CA PRO A 91 0.25 12.98 33.35
C PRO A 91 0.08 11.86 32.33
N ALA A 92 0.23 10.62 32.80
CA ALA A 92 0.02 9.39 32.05
C ALA A 92 -1.49 9.13 31.85
N THR A 93 -2.20 10.05 31.21
CA THR A 93 -3.62 9.88 30.87
C THR A 93 -3.96 10.52 29.52
N GLU A 94 -3.22 10.17 28.49
CA GLU A 94 -3.79 10.03 27.15
C GLU A 94 -3.35 8.67 26.63
N LYS A 95 -4.19 7.65 26.86
CA LYS A 95 -4.03 6.37 26.16
C LYS A 95 -4.05 6.71 24.67
N ARG A 96 -2.90 6.56 23.99
CA ARG A 96 -2.82 6.67 22.53
C ARG A 96 -3.97 5.83 21.97
N PRO A 97 -4.92 6.40 21.21
CA PRO A 97 -6.19 5.73 20.94
C PRO A 97 -6.07 4.41 20.18
N PHE A 98 -4.89 4.07 19.66
CA PHE A 98 -4.57 2.74 19.13
C PHE A 98 -3.11 2.39 19.43
N ASN A 99 -2.85 1.20 19.99
CA ASN A 99 -1.52 0.60 19.94
C ASN A 99 -1.27 0.11 18.51
N LEU A 100 -0.87 1.04 17.63
CA LEU A 100 -0.46 0.69 16.28
C LEU A 100 0.91 -0.01 16.36
N LEU A 101 0.88 -1.33 16.50
CA LEU A 101 2.09 -2.16 16.56
C LEU A 101 2.66 -2.30 15.15
N LEU A 102 3.62 -1.45 14.80
CA LEU A 102 4.35 -1.53 13.54
C LEU A 102 5.61 -2.36 13.72
N LYS A 103 5.98 -3.12 12.68
CA LYS A 103 7.28 -3.80 12.62
C LYS A 103 8.37 -2.73 12.68
N ARG A 104 9.22 -2.84 13.70
CA ARG A 104 10.42 -2.00 13.84
C ARG A 104 11.35 -2.34 12.67
N GLN A 105 11.82 -1.32 11.97
CA GLN A 105 12.80 -1.48 10.92
C GLN A 105 14.20 -1.41 11.53
N GLU A 106 15.11 -2.21 10.99
CA GLU A 106 16.49 -2.30 11.45
C GLU A 106 17.44 -1.64 10.45
N VAL A 107 18.53 -1.07 10.95
CA VAL A 107 19.62 -0.60 10.12
C VAL A 107 20.53 -1.80 9.85
N VAL A 108 20.58 -2.22 8.58
CA VAL A 108 21.46 -3.31 8.14
C VAL A 108 22.71 -2.68 7.56
N ALA A 109 23.88 -3.15 8.00
CA ALA A 109 25.16 -2.71 7.43
C ALA A 109 25.20 -3.02 5.94
N ARG A 110 25.64 -2.04 5.15
CA ARG A 110 25.69 -2.14 3.70
C ARG A 110 27.00 -2.80 3.26
N PRO A 111 26.94 -3.74 2.30
CA PRO A 111 28.11 -4.20 1.57
C PRO A 111 28.82 -3.05 0.83
N THR A 112 30.15 -3.11 0.70
CA THR A 112 30.98 -2.07 0.07
C THR A 112 30.92 -2.06 -1.46
N ASP A 113 30.42 -3.12 -2.06
CA ASP A 113 30.31 -3.34 -3.52
C ASP A 113 29.07 -2.67 -4.13
N ILE A 114 28.08 -2.28 -3.32
CA ILE A 114 26.87 -1.63 -3.82
C ILE A 114 27.15 -0.15 -4.11
N LYS A 115 26.87 0.28 -5.34
CA LYS A 115 26.92 1.71 -5.70
C LYS A 115 25.91 2.49 -4.88
N THR A 116 26.35 3.62 -4.32
CA THR A 116 25.50 4.46 -3.46
C THR A 116 25.54 5.91 -3.89
N ARG A 117 24.50 6.65 -3.53
CA ARG A 117 24.43 8.11 -3.60
C ARG A 117 24.21 8.67 -2.21
N SER A 118 24.84 9.81 -1.94
CA SER A 118 24.73 10.54 -0.68
C SER A 118 23.82 11.75 -0.89
N PHE A 119 22.86 11.93 0.01
CA PHE A 119 21.99 13.11 0.01
C PHE A 119 22.15 13.85 1.33
N PRO A 120 22.60 15.11 1.31
CA PRO A 120 22.71 15.90 2.52
C PRO A 120 21.32 16.14 3.09
N ILE A 121 21.14 15.83 4.37
CA ILE A 121 19.89 16.08 5.06
C ILE A 121 19.86 17.56 5.39
N THR A 122 19.00 18.33 4.74
CA THR A 122 18.73 19.72 5.14
C THR A 122 17.24 19.98 4.97
N PRO A 123 16.62 20.90 5.73
CA PRO A 123 15.20 21.22 5.57
C PRO A 123 14.86 21.65 4.14
N ASP A 124 15.77 22.38 3.48
CA ASP A 124 15.57 22.85 2.10
C ASP A 124 15.76 21.75 1.05
N ASN A 125 16.46 20.66 1.39
CA ASN A 125 16.70 19.53 0.49
C ASN A 125 15.66 18.40 0.66
N VAL A 126 14.56 18.63 1.37
CA VAL A 126 13.54 17.61 1.64
C VAL A 126 12.17 18.09 1.19
N ILE A 127 11.44 17.23 0.47
CA ILE A 127 10.02 17.41 0.17
C ILE A 127 9.23 16.34 0.93
N TYR A 128 8.34 16.79 1.80
CA TYR A 128 7.44 15.91 2.52
C TYR A 128 6.12 15.74 1.77
N PHE A 129 5.60 14.53 1.72
CA PHE A 129 4.29 14.27 1.15
C PHE A 129 3.49 13.24 1.94
N SER A 130 2.16 13.40 1.93
CA SER A 130 1.22 12.44 2.50
C SER A 130 -0.20 12.69 1.95
N GLY A 131 -1.08 11.72 2.14
CA GLY A 131 -2.50 11.83 1.79
C GLY A 131 -2.83 11.72 0.30
N PRO A 132 -4.13 11.77 -0.07
CA PRO A 132 -4.60 11.55 -1.44
C PRO A 132 -4.50 12.78 -2.36
N ARG A 133 -4.33 13.98 -1.80
CA ARG A 133 -4.25 15.22 -2.59
C ARG A 133 -2.85 15.49 -3.16
N ASN A 134 -1.82 14.81 -2.65
CA ASN A 134 -0.46 15.03 -3.08
C ASN A 134 -0.13 14.16 -4.29
N PHE A 135 0.37 14.77 -5.37
CA PHE A 135 0.65 14.10 -6.63
C PHE A 135 1.72 13.00 -6.53
N LEU A 136 2.61 13.04 -5.53
CA LEU A 136 3.60 12.00 -5.27
C LEU A 136 2.97 10.74 -4.67
N SER A 137 1.79 10.84 -4.07
CA SER A 137 1.14 9.74 -3.36
C SER A 137 0.67 8.61 -4.29
N ALA A 138 0.80 7.36 -3.83
CA ALA A 138 0.26 6.17 -4.51
C ALA A 138 -1.28 6.18 -4.59
N ILE A 139 -1.94 6.85 -3.66
CA ILE A 139 -3.40 6.99 -3.60
C ILE A 139 -3.90 8.27 -4.28
N TYR A 140 -3.03 9.01 -4.97
CA TYR A 140 -3.44 10.15 -5.79
C TYR A 140 -4.31 9.66 -6.96
N PRO A 141 -5.50 10.23 -7.17
CA PRO A 141 -6.38 9.84 -8.27
C PRO A 141 -5.75 10.26 -9.60
N CYS A 142 -5.38 9.26 -10.40
CA CYS A 142 -4.83 9.47 -11.74
C CYS A 142 -5.10 8.22 -12.57
N LYS A 143 -5.60 8.42 -13.80
CA LYS A 143 -5.82 7.31 -14.73
C LYS A 143 -4.47 6.83 -15.25
N ILE A 144 -4.25 5.52 -15.18
CA ILE A 144 -3.02 4.86 -15.61
C ILE A 144 -3.44 3.64 -16.41
N THR A 145 -2.91 3.51 -17.63
CA THR A 145 -3.13 2.33 -18.47
C THR A 145 -1.91 1.44 -18.42
N VAL A 146 -2.03 0.22 -17.92
CA VAL A 146 -0.93 -0.77 -17.90
C VAL A 146 -1.40 -2.02 -18.63
N ASP A 147 -0.66 -2.43 -19.67
CA ASP A 147 -1.00 -3.58 -20.52
C ASP A 147 -2.45 -3.56 -21.03
N GLY A 148 -2.92 -2.39 -21.48
CA GLY A 148 -4.28 -2.18 -21.99
C GLY A 148 -5.38 -2.16 -20.92
N ASN A 149 -5.02 -2.19 -19.63
CA ASN A 149 -5.96 -2.10 -18.52
C ASN A 149 -5.90 -0.73 -17.85
N GLU A 150 -7.04 -0.08 -17.68
CA GLU A 150 -7.14 1.20 -16.97
C GLU A 150 -7.26 1.00 -15.45
N TYR A 151 -6.55 1.84 -14.70
CA TYR A 151 -6.57 1.91 -13.24
C TYR A 151 -6.72 3.36 -12.79
N ASN A 152 -7.48 3.59 -11.72
CA ASN A 152 -7.77 4.95 -11.21
C ASN A 152 -6.69 5.52 -10.28
N SER A 153 -5.70 4.72 -9.90
CA SER A 153 -4.48 5.18 -9.21
C SER A 153 -3.40 4.09 -9.19
N VAL A 154 -2.19 4.45 -8.74
CA VAL A 154 -1.10 3.50 -8.45
C VAL A 154 -1.54 2.44 -7.45
N GLU A 155 -2.29 2.82 -6.40
CA GLU A 155 -2.81 1.88 -5.40
C GLU A 155 -3.75 0.83 -6.02
N HIS A 156 -4.55 1.19 -7.03
CA HIS A 156 -5.45 0.23 -7.69
C HIS A 156 -4.66 -0.89 -8.37
N PHE A 157 -3.65 -0.53 -9.16
CA PHE A 157 -2.78 -1.50 -9.81
C PHE A 157 -2.02 -2.34 -8.78
N TYR A 158 -1.42 -1.69 -7.78
CA TYR A 158 -0.65 -2.35 -6.74
C TYR A 158 -1.46 -3.42 -5.99
N GLN A 159 -2.67 -3.09 -5.56
CA GLN A 159 -3.53 -4.05 -4.86
C GLN A 159 -4.09 -5.13 -5.79
N ALA A 160 -4.35 -4.82 -7.07
CA ALA A 160 -4.74 -5.81 -8.06
C ALA A 160 -3.63 -6.85 -8.29
N CYS A 161 -2.37 -6.42 -8.46
CA CYS A 161 -1.22 -7.31 -8.56
C CYS A 161 -1.06 -8.16 -7.29
N LYS A 162 -1.24 -7.55 -6.11
CA LYS A 162 -1.17 -8.26 -4.83
C LYS A 162 -2.20 -9.38 -4.72
N LEU A 163 -3.47 -9.09 -5.04
CA LEU A 163 -4.54 -10.10 -5.02
C LEU A 163 -4.31 -11.16 -6.10
N TYR A 164 -3.85 -10.74 -7.27
CA TYR A 164 -3.54 -11.64 -8.36
C TYR A 164 -2.53 -12.71 -7.91
N THR A 165 -1.40 -12.29 -7.32
CA THR A 165 -0.33 -13.21 -6.92
C THR A 165 -0.72 -14.08 -5.73
N LEU A 166 -1.48 -13.54 -4.76
CA LEU A 166 -1.75 -14.23 -3.50
C LEU A 166 -3.04 -15.06 -3.51
N VAL A 167 -4.04 -14.67 -4.30
CA VAL A 167 -5.39 -15.26 -4.28
C VAL A 167 -5.77 -15.80 -5.65
N GLY A 168 -5.55 -15.02 -6.71
CA GLY A 168 -5.84 -15.40 -8.08
C GLY A 168 -6.54 -14.32 -8.90
N GLN A 169 -6.72 -14.61 -10.19
CA GLN A 169 -7.16 -13.66 -11.21
C GLN A 169 -8.56 -13.09 -10.96
N GLU A 170 -9.53 -13.94 -10.61
CA GLU A 170 -10.94 -13.54 -10.48
C GLU A 170 -11.12 -12.45 -9.40
N LYS A 171 -10.45 -12.62 -8.25
CA LYS A 171 -10.49 -11.64 -7.16
C LYS A 171 -9.77 -10.33 -7.49
N ALA A 172 -8.70 -10.39 -8.29
CA ALA A 172 -8.04 -9.18 -8.78
C ALA A 172 -8.95 -8.39 -9.76
N ALA A 173 -9.77 -9.08 -10.56
CA ALA A 173 -10.71 -8.45 -11.47
C ALA A 173 -11.88 -7.77 -10.73
N GLU A 174 -12.40 -8.39 -9.68
CA GLU A 174 -13.45 -7.81 -8.81
C GLU A 174 -13.02 -6.44 -8.23
N LEU A 175 -11.72 -6.27 -7.96
CA LEU A 175 -11.17 -5.05 -7.36
C LEU A 175 -11.18 -3.84 -8.31
N LYS A 176 -11.13 -4.07 -9.64
CA LYS A 176 -11.11 -2.98 -10.64
C LYS A 176 -12.38 -2.14 -10.65
N ALA A 177 -13.50 -2.67 -10.16
CA ALA A 177 -14.78 -1.97 -10.12
C ALA A 177 -14.84 -0.86 -9.05
N SER A 178 -13.88 -0.82 -8.12
CA SER A 178 -13.85 0.21 -7.07
C SER A 178 -13.34 1.55 -7.62
N GLU A 179 -14.01 2.64 -7.25
CA GLU A 179 -13.61 4.00 -7.69
C GLU A 179 -12.57 4.62 -6.75
N SER A 180 -12.62 4.29 -5.45
CA SER A 180 -11.78 4.91 -4.43
C SER A 180 -10.53 4.08 -4.09
N PRO A 181 -9.32 4.66 -4.13
CA PRO A 181 -8.09 3.98 -3.72
C PRO A 181 -8.12 3.43 -2.29
N ILE A 182 -8.83 4.14 -1.39
CA ILE A 182 -8.98 3.74 0.02
C ILE A 182 -9.88 2.51 0.15
N GLU A 183 -10.92 2.43 -0.67
CA GLU A 183 -11.84 1.29 -0.71
C GLU A 183 -11.14 0.05 -1.26
N VAL A 184 -10.36 0.20 -2.33
CA VAL A 184 -9.53 -0.88 -2.88
C VAL A 184 -8.61 -1.50 -1.82
N LYS A 185 -7.93 -0.66 -1.04
CA LYS A 185 -7.07 -1.13 0.05
C LYS A 185 -7.85 -1.89 1.13
N LYS A 186 -9.07 -1.44 1.46
CA LYS A 186 -9.96 -2.12 2.43
C LYS A 186 -10.48 -3.45 1.86
N ALA A 187 -11.00 -3.45 0.64
CA ALA A 187 -11.52 -4.62 -0.05
C ALA A 187 -10.44 -5.71 -0.19
N THR A 188 -9.22 -5.32 -0.57
CA THR A 188 -8.08 -6.25 -0.65
C THR A 188 -7.79 -6.93 0.68
N LYS A 189 -7.87 -6.19 1.79
CA LYS A 189 -7.66 -6.78 3.12
C LYS A 189 -8.76 -7.80 3.47
N VAL A 190 -10.00 -7.56 3.07
CA VAL A 190 -11.12 -8.49 3.26
C VAL A 190 -10.92 -9.74 2.41
N LEU A 191 -10.64 -9.59 1.12
CA LEU A 191 -10.42 -10.70 0.18
C LEU A 191 -9.23 -11.59 0.59
N LEU A 192 -8.12 -11.00 1.06
CA LEU A 192 -6.98 -11.77 1.57
C LEU A 192 -7.35 -12.59 2.81
N LYS A 193 -8.24 -12.07 3.67
CA LYS A 193 -8.71 -12.77 4.85
C LYS A 193 -9.66 -13.91 4.47
N GLU A 194 -10.59 -13.67 3.54
CA GLU A 194 -11.51 -14.70 3.01
C GLU A 194 -10.78 -15.85 2.33
N ALA A 195 -9.69 -15.53 1.60
CA ALA A 195 -8.82 -16.52 0.97
C ALA A 195 -7.83 -17.19 1.96
N ASN A 196 -7.93 -16.93 3.26
CA ASN A 196 -7.06 -17.47 4.32
C ASN A 196 -5.55 -17.24 4.05
N ILE A 197 -5.19 -16.11 3.43
CA ILE A 197 -3.78 -15.78 3.19
C ILE A 197 -3.14 -15.32 4.50
N THR A 198 -2.06 -15.99 4.89
CA THR A 198 -1.33 -15.67 6.11
C THR A 198 -0.58 -14.35 5.99
N SER A 199 -0.43 -13.64 7.11
CA SER A 199 0.37 -12.39 7.16
C SER A 199 1.80 -12.60 6.66
N LYS A 200 2.38 -13.79 6.88
CA LYS A 200 3.72 -14.16 6.40
C LYS A 200 3.80 -14.15 4.87
N LYS A 201 2.83 -14.74 4.17
CA LYS A 201 2.80 -14.71 2.69
C LYS A 201 2.65 -13.30 2.15
N VAL A 202 1.83 -12.48 2.80
CA VAL A 202 1.67 -11.06 2.44
C VAL A 202 2.98 -10.29 2.62
N GLU A 203 3.73 -10.58 3.68
CA GLU A 203 5.03 -9.97 3.95
C GLU A 203 6.10 -10.44 2.96
N GLU A 204 6.14 -11.73 2.63
CA GLU A 204 7.03 -12.29 1.60
C GLU A 204 6.78 -11.63 0.24
N TRP A 205 5.52 -11.47 -0.18
CA TRP A 205 5.18 -10.74 -1.40
C TRP A 205 5.58 -9.26 -1.31
N LYS A 206 5.39 -8.65 -0.13
CA LYS A 206 5.79 -7.26 0.11
C LYS A 206 7.31 -7.09 -0.04
N GLU A 207 8.11 -8.02 0.44
CA GLU A 207 9.57 -7.91 0.34
C GLU A 207 10.10 -8.27 -1.06
N LYS A 208 9.46 -9.22 -1.77
CA LYS A 208 9.93 -9.72 -3.07
C LYS A 208 9.42 -8.97 -4.29
N ASP A 209 8.11 -8.71 -4.36
CA ASP A 209 7.46 -8.28 -5.60
C ASP A 209 7.03 -6.81 -5.56
N SER A 210 6.72 -6.29 -4.37
CA SER A 210 6.06 -4.99 -4.23
C SER A 210 6.85 -3.80 -4.76
N ILE A 211 8.18 -3.84 -4.66
CA ILE A 211 9.08 -2.77 -5.10
C ILE A 211 9.08 -2.67 -6.62
N GLY A 212 9.23 -3.81 -7.32
CA GLY A 212 9.17 -3.88 -8.77
C GLY A 212 7.81 -3.45 -9.31
N VAL A 213 6.73 -3.95 -8.70
CA VAL A 213 5.35 -3.58 -9.05
C VAL A 213 5.12 -2.07 -8.87
N LEU A 214 5.53 -1.49 -7.73
CA LEU A 214 5.36 -0.06 -7.48
C LEU A 214 6.19 0.80 -8.43
N LYS A 215 7.47 0.47 -8.62
CA LYS A 215 8.33 1.19 -9.56
C LYS A 215 7.71 1.19 -10.95
N HIS A 216 7.28 0.03 -11.43
CA HIS A 216 6.67 -0.13 -12.76
C HIS A 216 5.45 0.78 -12.97
N VAL A 217 4.47 0.75 -12.04
CA VAL A 217 3.26 1.57 -12.20
C VAL A 217 3.52 3.06 -11.93
N VAL A 218 4.48 3.40 -11.07
CA VAL A 218 4.90 4.79 -10.86
C VAL A 218 5.53 5.35 -12.12
N THR A 219 6.39 4.58 -12.81
CA THR A 219 6.91 4.95 -14.13
C THR A 219 5.78 5.20 -15.12
N HIS A 220 4.77 4.32 -15.20
CA HIS A 220 3.60 4.53 -16.08
C HIS A 220 2.81 5.79 -15.71
N LYS A 221 2.57 6.03 -14.42
CA LYS A 221 1.87 7.22 -13.93
C LYS A 221 2.53 8.50 -14.45
N PHE A 222 3.84 8.62 -14.27
CA PHE A 222 4.57 9.83 -14.66
C PHE A 222 4.88 9.88 -16.15
N THR A 223 4.99 8.76 -16.84
CA THR A 223 5.19 8.75 -18.31
C THR A 223 3.90 9.12 -19.06
N GLN A 224 2.73 8.69 -18.58
CA GLN A 224 1.46 8.94 -19.26
C GLN A 224 0.81 10.29 -18.93
N ASN A 225 1.24 10.92 -17.84
CA ASN A 225 0.68 12.19 -17.37
C ASN A 225 1.79 13.25 -17.36
N GLU A 226 1.99 13.94 -18.49
CA GLU A 226 3.07 14.92 -18.67
C GLU A 226 3.08 16.02 -17.59
N ALA A 227 1.92 16.57 -17.23
CA ALA A 227 1.83 17.56 -16.15
C ALA A 227 2.26 17.02 -14.77
N LEU A 228 2.15 15.71 -14.53
CA LEU A 228 2.67 15.08 -13.31
C LEU A 228 4.17 14.79 -13.43
N LYS A 229 4.63 14.42 -14.64
CA LYS A 229 6.04 14.22 -14.97
C LYS A 229 6.85 15.46 -14.66
N GLU A 230 6.40 16.61 -15.17
CA GLU A 230 7.03 17.92 -14.96
C GLU A 230 7.15 18.22 -13.46
N LYS A 231 6.06 18.07 -12.71
CA LYS A 231 6.05 18.25 -11.24
C LYS A 231 7.01 17.32 -10.51
N LEU A 232 7.21 16.09 -11.00
CA LEU A 232 8.20 15.18 -10.43
C LEU A 232 9.62 15.64 -10.74
N LEU A 233 9.90 16.07 -11.98
CA LEU A 233 11.22 16.59 -12.37
C LEU A 233 11.57 17.89 -11.65
N GLU A 234 10.60 18.77 -11.43
CA GLU A 234 10.71 20.01 -10.65
C GLU A 234 11.15 19.78 -9.20
N THR A 235 10.97 18.56 -8.66
CA THR A 235 11.51 18.23 -7.32
C THR A 235 13.03 18.25 -7.27
N GLY A 236 13.72 18.32 -8.42
CA GLY A 236 15.17 18.44 -8.51
C GLY A 236 15.86 17.24 -7.89
N ASP A 237 16.90 17.47 -7.08
CA ASP A 237 17.63 16.41 -6.37
C ASP A 237 17.19 16.26 -4.91
N LYS A 238 16.05 16.86 -4.55
CA LYS A 238 15.51 16.81 -3.19
C LYS A 238 15.09 15.40 -2.81
N ILE A 239 15.21 15.10 -1.52
CA ILE A 239 14.80 13.85 -0.90
C ILE A 239 13.27 13.86 -0.76
N LEU A 240 12.61 12.84 -1.32
CA LEU A 240 11.16 12.70 -1.24
C LEU A 240 10.80 11.84 -0.04
N ILE A 241 10.08 12.40 0.94
CA ILE A 241 9.77 11.72 2.20
C ILE A 241 8.26 11.55 2.38
N GLN A 242 7.81 10.30 2.38
CA GLN A 242 6.42 9.95 2.69
C GLN A 242 6.21 9.94 4.21
N ALA A 243 5.58 11.00 4.74
CA ALA A 243 5.28 11.11 6.15
C ALA A 243 3.95 10.43 6.48
N TYR A 244 3.99 9.18 6.94
CA TYR A 244 2.80 8.43 7.35
C TYR A 244 3.06 7.56 8.57
N ILE A 245 2.25 7.74 9.60
CA ILE A 245 2.41 7.03 10.88
C ILE A 245 2.17 5.53 10.73
N GLY A 246 1.31 5.11 9.80
CA GLY A 246 0.85 3.72 9.73
C GLY A 246 1.67 2.76 8.85
N ASP A 247 2.84 3.18 8.36
CA ASP A 247 3.70 2.33 7.54
C ASP A 247 5.18 2.66 7.77
N THR A 248 5.94 1.69 8.27
CA THR A 248 7.40 1.81 8.47
C THR A 248 8.20 1.31 7.27
N PHE A 249 7.57 0.69 6.28
CA PHE A 249 8.26 0.15 5.11
C PHE A 249 8.27 1.17 3.97
N PHE A 250 7.10 1.51 3.43
CA PHE A 250 7.00 2.45 2.32
C PHE A 250 7.14 3.92 2.76
N ALA A 251 6.80 4.19 4.01
CA ALA A 251 6.85 5.52 4.62
C ALA A 251 7.77 5.55 5.84
N THR A 252 7.81 6.69 6.53
CA THR A 252 8.68 6.93 7.70
C THR A 252 8.16 6.35 9.01
N GLY A 253 6.95 5.79 9.05
CA GLY A 253 6.31 5.35 10.30
C GLY A 253 6.12 6.48 11.32
N ALA A 254 6.03 7.74 10.85
CA ALA A 254 5.96 8.93 11.69
C ALA A 254 5.11 10.04 11.06
N SER A 255 4.66 10.98 11.89
CA SER A 255 3.91 12.16 11.45
C SER A 255 4.84 13.17 10.76
N PHE A 256 4.28 14.06 9.95
CA PHE A 256 5.04 15.15 9.33
C PHE A 256 5.87 15.94 10.36
N HIS A 257 5.25 16.34 11.47
CA HIS A 257 5.91 17.08 12.54
C HIS A 257 7.13 16.34 13.09
N TYR A 258 6.98 15.05 13.42
CA TYR A 258 8.09 14.25 13.95
C TYR A 258 9.22 14.07 12.92
N VAL A 259 8.87 13.82 11.66
CA VAL A 259 9.88 13.66 10.59
C VAL A 259 10.60 14.99 10.33
N SER A 260 9.90 16.13 10.39
CA SER A 260 10.50 17.45 10.24
C SER A 260 11.50 17.73 11.37
N GLU A 261 11.15 17.45 12.62
CA GLU A 261 12.10 17.55 13.73
C GLU A 261 13.29 16.59 13.56
N TRP A 262 13.03 15.37 13.08
CA TRP A 262 14.09 14.42 12.78
C TRP A 262 15.07 15.00 11.75
N VAL A 263 14.59 15.59 10.65
CA VAL A 263 15.44 16.25 9.65
C VAL A 263 16.26 17.38 10.27
N SER A 264 15.65 18.25 11.09
CA SER A 264 16.36 19.34 11.75
C SER A 264 17.46 18.88 12.72
N ARG A 265 17.33 17.69 13.32
CA ARG A 265 18.37 17.10 14.20
C ARG A 265 19.52 16.46 13.42
N HIS A 266 19.35 16.17 12.13
CA HIS A 266 20.30 15.42 11.32
C HIS A 266 20.93 16.27 10.20
N VAL A 267 20.89 17.60 10.31
CA VAL A 267 21.32 18.54 9.24
C VAL A 267 22.77 18.36 8.78
N ASN A 268 23.64 17.86 9.65
CA ASN A 268 25.05 17.62 9.35
C ASN A 268 25.34 16.15 9.00
N GLN A 269 24.32 15.41 8.55
CA GLN A 269 24.43 14.01 8.16
C GLN A 269 23.88 13.81 6.76
N ASP A 270 24.32 12.74 6.14
CA ASP A 270 23.86 12.35 4.82
C ASP A 270 23.03 11.06 4.88
N LEU A 271 21.96 11.02 4.09
CA LEU A 271 21.28 9.79 3.76
C LEU A 271 22.02 9.12 2.60
N VAL A 272 22.71 8.03 2.91
CA VAL A 272 23.39 7.19 1.92
C VAL A 272 22.44 6.08 1.46
N TYR A 273 22.20 6.03 0.17
CA TYR A 273 21.17 5.25 -0.49
C TYR A 273 21.77 4.42 -1.65
N PRO A 274 21.43 3.12 -1.82
CA PRO A 274 21.84 2.34 -3.00
C PRO A 274 21.32 2.98 -4.28
N GLU A 275 22.15 3.19 -5.29
CA GLU A 275 21.75 3.92 -6.50
C GLU A 275 20.50 3.34 -7.19
N GLU A 276 20.36 2.02 -7.15
CA GLU A 276 19.18 1.29 -7.61
C GLU A 276 18.44 0.66 -6.42
N VAL A 277 17.10 0.80 -6.33
CA VAL A 277 16.29 0.04 -5.37
C VAL A 277 15.75 -1.23 -6.00
N THR A 278 16.06 -2.36 -5.38
CA THR A 278 15.54 -3.67 -5.77
C THR A 278 15.02 -4.44 -4.55
N ALA A 279 14.37 -5.57 -4.82
CA ALA A 279 13.88 -6.48 -3.78
C ALA A 279 15.02 -7.09 -2.93
N GLU A 280 16.24 -7.14 -3.46
CA GLU A 280 17.38 -7.75 -2.78
C GLU A 280 18.11 -6.76 -1.86
N ASN A 281 18.06 -5.47 -2.20
CA ASN A 281 18.88 -4.44 -1.57
C ASN A 281 18.09 -3.44 -0.70
N PHE A 282 16.75 -3.45 -0.71
CA PHE A 282 15.94 -2.50 0.07
C PHE A 282 16.26 -2.54 1.58
N LYS A 283 16.72 -3.68 2.10
CA LYS A 283 17.15 -3.84 3.50
C LYS A 283 18.27 -2.88 3.89
N TYR A 284 19.09 -2.48 2.92
CA TYR A 284 20.21 -1.54 3.06
C TYR A 284 19.79 -0.06 3.05
N LEU A 285 18.52 0.23 2.78
CA LEU A 285 18.02 1.60 2.83
C LEU A 285 18.17 2.17 4.25
N PRO A 286 18.54 3.47 4.36
CA PRO A 286 18.64 4.12 5.65
C PRO A 286 17.27 4.27 6.30
N LEU A 287 17.27 4.50 7.62
CA LEU A 287 16.04 4.86 8.32
C LEU A 287 15.85 6.37 8.27
N VAL A 288 14.62 6.76 7.97
CA VAL A 288 14.12 8.13 8.10
C VAL A 288 13.04 8.09 9.17
N ALA A 289 13.33 8.68 10.33
CA ALA A 289 12.56 8.48 11.56
C ALA A 289 12.43 6.98 11.93
N ASN A 290 11.23 6.40 11.83
CA ASN A 290 10.95 5.02 12.26
C ASN A 290 10.91 4.01 11.10
N GLY A 291 11.08 4.46 9.86
CA GLY A 291 10.82 3.67 8.67
C GLY A 291 11.84 3.84 7.56
N LYS A 292 11.75 2.98 6.54
CA LYS A 292 12.70 2.92 5.42
C LYS A 292 12.37 3.92 4.30
N ASN A 293 11.16 4.47 4.28
CA ASN A 293 10.71 5.40 3.24
C ASN A 293 10.89 4.85 1.81
N VAL A 294 10.70 3.53 1.61
CA VAL A 294 10.96 2.84 0.32
C VAL A 294 10.27 3.53 -0.86
N PHE A 295 9.05 4.04 -0.66
CA PHE A 295 8.30 4.66 -1.76
C PHE A 295 8.88 6.01 -2.18
N GLY A 296 9.42 6.79 -1.24
CA GLY A 296 10.16 8.02 -1.53
C GLY A 296 11.38 7.74 -2.42
N TRP A 297 12.12 6.68 -2.09
CA TRP A 297 13.27 6.25 -2.89
C TRP A 297 12.89 5.77 -4.29
N ILE A 298 11.80 5.00 -4.42
CA ILE A 298 11.26 4.59 -5.74
C ILE A 298 10.94 5.82 -6.60
N LEU A 299 10.30 6.84 -6.03
CA LEU A 299 9.97 8.08 -6.76
C LEU A 299 11.24 8.81 -7.24
N MET A 300 12.28 8.86 -6.40
CA MET A 300 13.56 9.47 -6.76
C MET A 300 14.24 8.69 -7.89
N GLN A 301 14.21 7.36 -7.86
CA GLN A 301 14.75 6.53 -8.94
C GLN A 301 13.99 6.72 -10.26
N VAL A 302 12.65 6.71 -10.23
CA VAL A 302 11.83 6.96 -11.42
C VAL A 302 12.08 8.36 -11.98
N ARG A 303 12.23 9.37 -11.11
CA ARG A 303 12.59 10.74 -11.53
C ARG A 303 13.91 10.76 -12.30
N ASP A 304 14.93 10.08 -11.80
CA ASP A 304 16.25 10.04 -12.42
C ASP A 304 16.22 9.32 -13.78
N GLU A 305 15.45 8.22 -13.88
CA GLU A 305 15.22 7.51 -15.14
C GLU A 305 14.50 8.38 -16.18
N LEU A 306 13.46 9.11 -15.77
CA LEU A 306 12.72 10.03 -16.66
C LEU A 306 13.58 11.23 -17.09
N ARG A 307 14.46 11.71 -16.20
CA ARG A 307 15.41 12.77 -16.52
C ARG A 307 16.42 12.29 -17.57
N ALA A 308 16.96 11.08 -17.41
CA ALA A 308 17.88 10.50 -18.38
C ALA A 308 17.24 10.32 -19.77
N GLN A 309 15.96 9.92 -19.83
CA GLN A 309 15.21 9.80 -21.08
C GLN A 309 14.92 11.14 -21.75
N SER A 310 14.82 12.23 -20.99
CA SER A 310 14.53 13.56 -21.54
C SER A 310 15.79 14.28 -22.05
N SER A 311 16.97 13.80 -21.65
CA SER A 311 18.28 14.32 -22.07
C SER A 311 18.91 13.54 -23.23
N ALA A 312 18.29 12.42 -23.64
CA ALA A 312 18.72 11.55 -24.73
C ALA A 312 17.94 11.87 -26.02
#